data_AF-A0A924MX09-F1
#
_entry.id   AF-A0A924MX09-F1
#
_cell.length_a   1.000
_cell.length_b   1.000
_cell.length_c   1.000
_cell.angle_alpha   90.00
_cell.angle_beta   90.00
_cell.angle_gamma   90.00
#
_symmetry.space_group_name_H-M   'P 1'
#
loop_
_entity.id
_entity.type
_entity.pdbx_description
1 polymer ?
#
loop_
_entity_poly.entity_id
_entity_poly.type
_entity_poly.pdbx_seq_one_letter_code
_entity_poly.pdbx_strand_id
1 'polypeptide(L)' 'MSQGLASTYTYVASSLDGRASFLDLKVMADSDEMTRHAQRLLADHRSCDKVEVWADSVCVAVVAR' A
#
# COMPACT_ATOMS: atom_id res chain seq x y z
N MET A 1 -8.18 -12.06 23.81
CA MET A 1 -8.22 -10.93 22.86
C MET A 1 -6.80 -10.70 22.39
N SER A 2 -6.43 -11.25 21.24
CA SER A 2 -5.11 -11.05 20.65
C SER A 2 -5.03 -9.57 20.25
N GLN A 3 -4.27 -8.77 20.99
CA GLN A 3 -3.83 -7.48 20.48
C GLN A 3 -2.99 -7.78 19.24
N GLY A 4 -3.55 -7.58 18.05
CA GLY A 4 -2.76 -7.60 16.82
C GLY A 4 -1.73 -6.48 16.94
N LEU A 5 -0.45 -6.84 16.99
CA LEU A 5 0.63 -5.86 17.01
C LEU A 5 0.51 -5.01 15.74
N ALA A 6 0.34 -3.70 15.92
CA ALA A 6 0.24 -2.79 14.80
C ALA A 6 1.53 -2.87 13.97
N SER A 7 1.38 -3.10 12.67
CA SER A 7 2.48 -3.28 11.73
C SER A 7 2.68 -2.03 10.89
N THR A 8 3.92 -1.72 10.57
CA THR A 8 4.24 -0.62 9.64
C THR A 8 4.19 -1.16 8.22
N TYR A 9 3.36 -0.56 7.38
CA TYR A 9 3.27 -0.86 5.96
C TYR A 9 3.85 0.27 5.14
N THR A 10 4.60 -0.09 4.10
CA THR A 10 5.12 0.82 3.08
C THR A 10 4.34 0.62 1.79
N TYR A 11 3.82 1.71 1.23
CA TYR A 11 3.06 1.71 0.00
C TYR A 11 3.91 2.36 -1.09
N VAL A 12 4.19 1.61 -2.14
CA VAL A 12 4.93 2.09 -3.31
C VAL A 12 3.96 2.11 -4.48
N ALA A 13 3.51 3.30 -4.88
CA ALA A 13 2.66 3.43 -6.05
C ALA A 13 3.53 3.68 -7.29
N SER A 14 3.12 3.12 -8.43
CA SER A 14 3.81 3.28 -9.70
C SER A 14 2.84 3.40 -10.87
N SER A 15 3.14 4.24 -11.85
CA SER A 15 2.56 4.16 -13.19
C SER A 15 3.11 2.97 -13.98
N LEU A 16 2.39 2.49 -15.00
CA LEU A 16 2.83 1.40 -15.88
C LEU A 16 4.15 1.69 -16.60
N ASP A 17 4.42 2.97 -16.89
CA ASP A 17 5.67 3.42 -17.51
C ASP A 17 6.78 3.72 -16.49
N GLY A 18 6.51 3.51 -15.19
CA GLY A 18 7.45 3.67 -14.09
C GLY A 18 7.84 5.12 -13.77
N ARG A 19 7.19 6.11 -14.38
CA ARG A 19 7.58 7.53 -14.27
C ARG A 19 7.00 8.26 -13.07
N ALA A 20 5.80 7.89 -12.64
CA ALA A 20 5.19 8.44 -11.44
C ALA A 20 5.35 7.42 -10.32
N SER A 21 6.08 7.81 -9.27
CA SER A 21 6.21 7.03 -8.06
C SER A 21 5.99 7.89 -6.83
N PHE A 22 5.11 7.46 -5.93
CA PHE A 22 5.05 8.03 -4.59
C PHE A 22 5.17 6.92 -3.54
N LEU A 23 5.63 7.33 -2.36
CA LEU A 23 5.81 6.48 -1.19
C LEU A 23 4.88 6.97 -0.08
N ASP A 24 4.17 6.07 0.58
CA ASP A 24 3.43 6.34 1.80
C ASP A 24 3.78 5.30 2.89
N LEU A 25 3.73 5.71 4.15
CA LEU A 25 4.07 4.88 5.31
C LEU A 25 2.94 4.95 6.33
N LYS A 26 2.44 3.79 6.77
CA LYS A 26 1.33 3.76 7.71
C LYS A 26 1.39 2.60 8.67
N VAL A 27 1.11 2.88 9.94
CA VAL A 27 0.97 1.87 10.98
C VAL A 27 -0.50 1.43 11.03
N MET A 28 -0.77 0.14 10.88
CA MET A 28 -2.12 -0.42 10.91
C MET A 28 -2.18 -1.69 11.74
N ALA A 29 -3.32 -1.91 12.41
CA ALA A 29 -3.56 -3.11 13.20
C ALA A 29 -4.21 -4.25 12.38
N ASP A 30 -4.78 -3.92 11.22
CA ASP A 30 -5.58 -4.84 10.41
C ASP A 30 -5.10 -4.87 8.95
N SER A 31 -4.97 -6.09 8.40
CA SER A 31 -4.61 -6.33 7.00
C SER A 31 -5.71 -5.88 6.03
N ASP A 32 -6.97 -5.88 6.44
CA ASP A 32 -8.07 -5.39 5.58
C ASP A 32 -8.00 -3.87 5.42
N GLU A 33 -7.64 -3.15 6.48
CA GLU A 33 -7.41 -1.70 6.42
C GLU A 33 -6.25 -1.36 5.48
N MET A 34 -5.22 -2.20 5.47
CA MET A 34 -4.06 -2.06 4.58
C MET A 34 -4.47 -2.09 3.11
N THR A 35 -5.29 -3.05 2.69
CA THR A 35 -5.73 -3.16 1.28
C THR A 35 -6.66 -2.01 0.89
N ARG A 36 -7.59 -1.63 1.78
CA ARG A 36 -8.50 -0.48 1.55
C ARG A 36 -7.74 0.85 1.44
N HIS A 37 -6.62 0.99 2.16
CA HIS A 37 -5.76 2.16 2.04
C HIS A 37 -5.04 2.18 0.69
N ALA A 38 -4.47 1.06 0.23
CA ALA A 38 -3.88 0.96 -1.11
C ALA A 38 -4.88 1.29 -2.23
N GLN A 39 -6.15 0.87 -2.11
CA GLN A 39 -7.21 1.23 -3.05
C GLN A 39 -7.51 2.73 -3.05
N ARG A 40 -7.57 3.37 -1.87
CA ARG A 40 -7.76 4.83 -1.74
C ARG A 40 -6.59 5.59 -2.36
N LEU A 41 -5.36 5.14 -2.11
CA LEU A 41 -4.15 5.67 -2.72
C LEU A 41 -4.22 5.65 -4.26
N LEU A 42 -4.68 4.55 -4.87
CA LEU A 42 -4.92 4.52 -6.31
C LEU A 42 -6.02 5.49 -6.75
N ALA A 43 -7.11 5.62 -5.98
CA ALA A 43 -8.18 6.57 -6.31
C ALA A 43 -7.69 8.02 -6.31
N ASP A 44 -6.86 8.39 -5.33
CA ASP A 44 -6.33 9.74 -5.14
C ASP A 44 -5.20 10.07 -6.13
N HIS A 45 -4.35 9.08 -6.46
CA HIS A 45 -3.22 9.24 -7.37
C HIS A 45 -3.51 8.62 -8.75
N ARG A 46 -4.33 9.31 -9.57
CA ARG A 46 -4.80 8.82 -10.87
C ARG A 46 -3.72 8.53 -11.92
N SER A 47 -2.51 9.05 -11.74
CA SER A 47 -1.37 8.76 -12.62
C SER A 47 -0.72 7.41 -12.34
N CYS A 48 -1.01 6.76 -11.21
CA CYS A 48 -0.47 5.44 -10.86
C CYS A 48 -1.45 4.34 -11.25
N ASP A 49 -0.93 3.18 -11.63
CA ASP A 49 -1.74 2.03 -12.05
C ASP A 49 -1.66 0.87 -11.05
N LYS A 50 -0.65 0.90 -10.17
CA LYS A 50 -0.36 -0.15 -9.19
C LYS A 50 0.14 0.45 -7.88
N VAL A 51 -0.20 -0.18 -6.78
CA VAL A 51 0.38 0.03 -5.44
C VAL A 51 0.88 -1.31 -4.93
N GLU A 52 2.18 -1.39 -4.64
CA GLU A 52 2.77 -2.49 -3.88
C GLU A 52 2.72 -2.13 -2.40
N VAL A 53 2.34 -3.10 -1.58
CA VAL A 53 2.36 -2.97 -0.13
C VAL A 53 3.43 -3.88 0.44
N TRP A 54 4.31 -3.29 1.22
CA TRP A 54 5.45 -3.95 1.83
C TRP A 54 5.32 -3.93 3.35
N ALA A 55 5.60 -5.06 3.97
CA ALA A 55 5.86 -5.17 5.40
C ALA A 55 7.32 -5.59 5.57
N ASP A 56 8.09 -4.79 6.30
CA ASP A 56 9.55 -4.90 6.37
C ASP A 56 10.19 -4.95 4.98
N SER A 57 10.71 -6.12 4.57
CA SER A 57 11.34 -6.33 3.25
C SER A 57 10.55 -7.28 2.34
N VAL A 58 9.29 -7.57 2.68
CA VAL A 58 8.43 -8.51 1.95
C VAL A 58 7.26 -7.75 1.34
N CYS A 59 7.07 -7.87 0.02
CA CYS A 59 5.87 -7.40 -0.64
C CYS A 59 4.71 -8.35 -0.29
N VAL A 60 3.76 -7.86 0.51
CA VAL A 60 2.65 -8.65 1.05
C VAL A 60 1.37 -8.51 0.23
N ALA A 61 1.24 -7.45 -0.57
CA ALA A 61 0.12 -7.26 -1.46
C ALA A 61 0.48 -6.39 -2.67
N VAL A 62 -0.23 -6.60 -3.77
CA VAL A 62 -0.20 -5.73 -4.94
C VAL A 62 -1.63 -5.41 -5.32
N VAL A 63 -1.97 -4.13 -5.33
CA VAL A 63 -3.28 -3.63 -5.78
C VAL A 63 -3.07 -2.92 -7.10
N ALA A 64 -3.82 -3.31 -8.13
CA ALA A 64 -3.78 -2.69 -9.45
C ALA A 64 -5.15 -2.14 -9.82
N ARG A 65 -5.16 -1.18 -10.75
CA ARG A 65 -6.36 -0.56 -11.31
C ARG A 65 -7.05 -1.46 -12.32
#